data_AF-A0A815J2C5-F1
#
_entry.id   AF-A0A815J2C5-F1
#
_cell.length_a   1.000
_cell.length_b   1.000
_cell.length_c   1.000
_cell.angle_alpha   90.00
_cell.angle_beta   90.00
_cell.angle_gamma   90.00
#
_symmetry.space_group_name_H-M   'P 1'
#
loop_
_entity.id
_entity.type
_entity.pdbx_description
1 polymer ?
#
loop_
_entity_poly.entity_id
_entity_poly.type
_entity_poly.pdbx_seq_one_letter_code
_entity_poly.pdbx_strand_id
1 'polypeptide(L)'
;LNPIELSWNNLKQFFRDQNTTFRQNDVKQLIEQFMVAMDYKLASSYFHHVYKVEEMYKAADEIMEQEIEPHIQSESEETDSGDDEESVE
;
A
#
# COMPACT_ATOMS: atom_id res chain seq x y z
N LEU A 1 4.21 -0.60 2.69
CA LEU A 1 4.50 -0.38 1.25
C LEU A 1 6.01 -0.52 1.04
N ASN A 2 6.48 -1.10 -0.08
CA ASN A 2 7.92 -1.30 -0.28
C ASN A 2 8.40 -0.75 -1.64
N PRO A 3 9.34 0.22 -1.66
CA PRO A 3 9.85 0.82 -2.89
C PRO A 3 10.46 -0.19 -3.87
N ILE A 4 10.99 -1.32 -3.38
CA ILE A 4 11.60 -2.35 -4.24
C ILE A 4 10.57 -2.97 -5.19
N GLU A 5 9.30 -3.07 -4.80
CA GLU A 5 8.24 -3.62 -5.64
C GLU A 5 7.97 -2.73 -6.85
N LEU A 6 8.12 -1.40 -6.71
CA LEU A 6 8.03 -0.46 -7.82
C LEU A 6 9.19 -0.63 -8.80
N SER A 7 10.40 -0.86 -8.26
CA SER A 7 11.57 -1.19 -9.06
C SER A 7 11.38 -2.51 -9.81
N TRP A 8 10.86 -3.55 -9.15
CA TRP A 8 10.54 -4.82 -9.81
C TRP A 8 9.48 -4.68 -10.89
N ASN A 9 8.45 -3.86 -10.66
CA ASN A 9 7.44 -3.60 -11.68
C ASN A 9 8.05 -2.93 -12.92
N ASN A 10 8.91 -1.93 -12.71
CA ASN A 10 9.59 -1.24 -13.79
C ASN A 10 10.54 -2.18 -14.56
N LEU A 11 11.32 -3.00 -13.84
CA LEU A 11 12.18 -4.01 -14.46
C LEU A 11 11.36 -4.98 -15.33
N LYS A 12 10.24 -5.50 -14.81
CA LYS A 12 9.35 -6.40 -15.57
C LYS A 12 8.81 -5.74 -16.84
N GLN A 13 8.46 -4.45 -16.77
CA GLN A 13 7.98 -3.68 -17.92
C GLN A 13 9.09 -3.52 -18.97
N PHE A 14 10.29 -3.09 -18.55
CA PHE A 14 11.47 -2.99 -19.42
C PHE A 14 11.77 -4.31 -20.13
N PHE A 15 11.70 -5.41 -19.39
CA PHE A 15 11.86 -6.76 -19.93
C PHE A 15 10.83 -7.13 -20.98
N ARG A 16 9.55 -6.85 -20.71
CA ARG A 16 8.45 -7.14 -21.64
C ARG A 16 8.63 -6.39 -22.96
N ASP A 17 9.14 -5.16 -22.89
CA ASP A 17 9.27 -4.30 -24.05
C ASP A 17 10.50 -4.65 -24.91
N GLN A 18 11.55 -5.25 -24.32
CA GLN A 18 12.82 -5.51 -25.01
C GLN A 18 13.14 -6.98 -25.26
N ASN A 19 12.62 -7.92 -24.47
CA ASN A 19 12.96 -9.33 -24.60
C ASN A 19 12.16 -9.99 -25.73
N THR A 20 12.79 -10.13 -26.90
CA THR A 20 12.19 -10.76 -28.09
C THR A 20 12.62 -12.22 -28.29
N THR A 21 13.62 -12.69 -27.55
CA THR A 21 14.31 -13.98 -27.79
C THR A 21 14.13 -15.00 -26.67
N PHE A 22 13.77 -14.54 -25.45
CA PHE A 22 13.55 -15.35 -24.25
C PHE A 22 14.74 -16.24 -23.83
N ARG A 23 15.96 -15.95 -24.31
CA ARG A 23 17.17 -16.69 -23.92
C ARG A 23 17.72 -16.18 -22.60
N GLN A 24 18.23 -17.09 -21.78
CA GLN A 24 18.77 -16.75 -20.46
C GLN A 24 19.93 -15.73 -20.50
N ASN A 25 20.80 -15.82 -21.51
CA ASN A 25 21.90 -14.86 -21.67
C ASN A 25 21.40 -13.45 -21.98
N ASP A 26 20.35 -13.34 -22.81
CA ASP A 26 19.74 -12.07 -23.17
C ASP A 26 19.03 -11.47 -21.95
N VAL A 27 18.42 -12.32 -21.10
CA VAL A 27 17.86 -11.90 -19.81
C VAL A 27 18.93 -11.30 -18.90
N LYS A 28 20.09 -11.94 -18.77
CA LYS A 28 21.18 -11.39 -17.95
C LYS A 28 21.64 -10.02 -18.45
N GLN A 29 21.81 -9.86 -19.76
CA GLN A 29 22.23 -8.58 -20.35
C GLN A 29 21.20 -7.47 -20.13
N LEU A 30 19.90 -7.78 -20.26
CA LEU A 30 18.83 -6.82 -20.02
C LEU A 30 18.77 -6.36 -18.55
N ILE A 31 19.05 -7.24 -17.58
CA ILE A 31 19.17 -6.83 -16.17
C ILE A 31 20.33 -5.87 -15.99
N GLU A 32 21.51 -6.19 -16.52
CA GLU A 32 22.69 -5.33 -16.41
C GLU A 32 22.43 -3.95 -17.03
N GLN A 33 21.79 -3.90 -18.21
CA GLN A 33 21.41 -2.64 -18.86
C GLN A 33 20.40 -1.84 -18.03
N PHE A 34 19.38 -2.49 -17.47
CA PHE A 34 18.41 -1.83 -16.60
C PHE A 34 19.08 -1.25 -15.34
N MET A 35 19.99 -1.99 -14.71
CA MET A 35 20.72 -1.52 -13.53
C MET A 35 21.60 -0.31 -13.83
N VAL A 36 22.18 -0.23 -15.05
CA VAL A 36 22.94 0.96 -15.50
C VAL A 36 22.01 2.13 -15.84
N ALA A 37 20.84 1.86 -16.40
CA ALA A 37 19.84 2.88 -16.74
C ALA A 37 19.12 3.44 -15.50
N MET A 38 19.15 2.71 -14.38
CA MET A 38 18.58 3.17 -13.13
C MET A 38 19.41 4.31 -12.55
N ASP A 39 18.92 5.53 -12.72
CA ASP A 39 19.52 6.71 -12.12
C ASP A 39 18.93 7.02 -10.73
N TYR A 40 19.59 7.94 -10.02
CA TYR A 40 19.15 8.33 -8.69
C TYR A 40 17.75 8.96 -8.70
N LYS A 41 17.35 9.62 -9.80
CA LYS A 41 16.06 10.30 -9.89
C LYS A 41 14.92 9.29 -9.94
N LEU A 42 15.07 8.25 -10.76
CA LEU A 42 14.11 7.16 -10.85
C LEU A 42 14.01 6.43 -9.52
N ALA A 43 15.14 6.08 -8.89
CA ALA A 43 15.13 5.46 -7.58
C ALA A 43 14.43 6.34 -6.53
N SER A 44 14.78 7.63 -6.45
CA SER A 44 14.13 8.60 -5.56
C SER A 44 12.62 8.68 -5.80
N SER A 45 12.14 8.55 -7.03
CA SER A 45 10.71 8.59 -7.34
C SER A 45 9.93 7.44 -6.67
N TYR A 46 10.54 6.26 -6.54
CA TYR A 46 9.91 5.11 -5.86
C TYR A 46 9.74 5.36 -4.36
N PHE A 47 10.76 5.94 -3.72
CA PHE A 47 10.67 6.32 -2.30
C PHE A 47 9.62 7.40 -2.08
N HIS A 48 9.57 8.43 -2.94
CA HIS A 48 8.55 9.48 -2.86
C HIS A 48 7.14 8.93 -3.05
N HIS A 49 6.95 7.98 -3.98
CA HIS A 49 5.64 7.35 -4.16
C HIS A 49 5.20 6.62 -2.90
N VAL A 50 6.07 5.79 -2.31
CA VAL A 50 5.75 5.06 -1.09
C VAL A 50 5.44 6.02 0.06
N TYR A 51 6.27 7.04 0.27
CA TYR A 51 6.03 8.08 1.27
C TYR A 51 4.65 8.72 1.10
N LYS A 52 4.30 9.13 -0.13
CA LYS A 52 3.00 9.75 -0.40
C LYS A 52 1.83 8.84 -0.04
N VAL A 53 1.91 7.55 -0.38
CA VAL A 53 0.84 6.60 -0.07
C VAL A 53 0.76 6.33 1.43
N GLU A 54 1.90 6.28 2.13
CA GLU A 54 1.92 6.15 3.60
C GLU A 54 1.26 7.35 4.28
N GLU A 55 1.54 8.57 3.85
CA GLU A 55 0.87 9.77 4.39
C GLU A 55 -0.64 9.76 4.13
N MET A 56 -1.08 9.25 2.97
CA MET A 56 -2.51 9.10 2.69
C MET A 56 -3.17 8.09 3.63
N TYR A 57 -2.51 6.98 3.94
CA TYR A 57 -3.04 6.01 4.90
C TYR A 57 -3.07 6.56 6.31
N LYS A 58 -2.05 7.29 6.75
CA LYS A 58 -2.06 7.95 8.06
C LYS A 58 -3.20 8.96 8.19
N ALA A 59 -3.41 9.79 7.17
CA ALA A 59 -4.52 10.76 7.19
C ALA A 59 -5.90 10.06 7.24
N ALA A 60 -6.05 8.92 6.56
CA ALA A 60 -7.28 8.14 6.63
C ALA A 60 -7.49 7.50 8.02
N ASP A 61 -6.39 7.04 8.64
CA ASP A 61 -6.39 6.49 10.01
C ASP A 61 -6.80 7.56 11.03
N GLU A 62 -6.25 8.78 10.92
CA GLU A 62 -6.62 9.91 11.77
C GLU A 62 -8.11 10.26 11.68
N ILE A 63 -8.70 10.20 10.48
CA ILE A 63 -10.14 10.41 10.28
C ILE A 63 -10.95 9.29 10.95
N MET A 64 -10.49 8.04 10.83
CA MET A 64 -11.15 6.89 11.44
C MET A 64 -11.20 7.03 12.96
N GLU A 65 -10.06 7.35 13.58
CA GLU A 65 -9.94 7.54 15.03
C GLU A 65 -10.74 8.75 15.54
N GLN A 66 -10.76 9.86 14.80
CA GLN A 66 -11.36 11.11 15.30
C GLN A 66 -12.85 11.26 15.02
N GLU A 67 -13.34 10.72 13.89
CA GLU A 67 -14.71 10.97 13.43
C GLU A 67 -15.59 9.72 13.48
N ILE A 68 -15.02 8.56 13.13
CA ILE A 68 -15.82 7.35 12.90
C ILE A 68 -15.93 6.51 14.18
N GLU A 69 -14.82 6.16 14.82
CA GLU A 69 -14.82 5.38 16.06
C GLU A 69 -15.65 5.98 17.21
N PRO A 70 -15.55 7.29 17.52
CA PRO A 70 -16.37 7.88 18.59
C PRO A 70 -17.87 7.89 18.24
N HIS A 71 -18.22 7.98 16.96
CA HIS A 71 -19.63 7.91 16.53
C HIS A 71 -20.18 6.49 16.70
N ILE A 72 -19.41 5.46 16.32
CA ILE A 72 -19.78 4.05 16.49
C ILE A 72 -19.91 3.70 17.99
N GLN A 73 -19.02 4.19 18.85
CA GLN A 73 -19.15 3.99 20.30
C GLN A 73 -20.41 4.67 20.86
N SER A 74 -20.72 5.89 20.42
CA SER A 74 -21.94 6.58 20.86
C SER A 74 -23.23 5.86 20.45
N GLU A 75 -23.29 5.29 19.24
CA GLU A 75 -24.46 4.51 18.78
C GLU A 75 -24.58 3.15 19.50
N SER A 76 -23.46 2.59 19.96
CA SER A 76 -23.45 1.30 20.67
C SER A 76 -23.96 1.42 22.10
N GLU A 77 -23.67 2.53 22.79
CA GLU A 77 -24.14 2.81 24.16
C GLU A 77 -25.64 3.11 24.25
N GLU A 78 -26.29 3.55 23.17
CA GLU A 78 -27.73 3.82 23.15
C GLU A 78 -28.61 2.57 22.95
N THR A 79 -28.02 1.39 22.73
CA THR A 79 -28.78 0.14 22.49
C THR A 79 -28.78 -0.86 23.64
N ASP A 80 -28.10 -0.59 24.76
CA ASP A 80 -28.04 -1.48 25.93
C ASP A 80 -29.02 -1.08 27.06
N SER A 81 -30.25 -0.71 26.70
CA SER A 81 -31.31 -0.45 27.68
C SER A 81 -32.53 -1.31 27.40
N GLY A 82 -32.54 -2.52 27.94
CA GLY A 82 -33.81 -3.20 28.22
C GLY A 82 -33.77 -4.72 28.25
N ASP A 83 -33.06 -5.32 29.20
CA ASP A 83 -33.47 -6.60 29.77
C ASP A 83 -32.84 -6.78 31.16
N ASP A 84 -33.55 -6.37 32.23
CA ASP A 84 -33.40 -7.02 33.54
C ASP A 84 -34.59 -6.70 34.48
N GLU A 85 -35.30 -7.79 34.76
CA GLU A 85 -36.08 -8.15 35.96
C GLU A 85 -37.43 -7.48 36.30
N GLU A 86 -38.51 -8.29 36.23
CA GLU A 86 -39.54 -8.31 37.28
C GLU A 86 -39.93 -9.76 37.62
N SER A 87 -39.26 -10.31 38.64
CA SER A 87 -39.78 -11.41 39.46
C SER A 87 -40.74 -10.84 40.50
N VAL A 88 -42.05 -11.12 40.42
CA VAL A 88 -42.97 -10.94 41.56
C VAL A 88 -44.02 -12.04 41.60
N GLU A 89 -43.95 -12.80 42.70
CA GLU A 89 -44.92 -13.70 43.39
C GLU A 89 -45.67 -14.81 42.63
#